data_AF-A0A8S3EJD4-F1
#
_entry.id   AF-A0A8S3EJD4-F1
#
_cell.length_a   1.000
_cell.length_b   1.000
_cell.length_c   1.000
_cell.angle_alpha   90.00
_cell.angle_beta   90.00
_cell.angle_gamma   90.00
#
_symmetry.space_group_name_H-M   'P 1'
#
loop_
_entity.id
_entity.type
_entity.pdbx_description
1 polymer ?
#
loop_
_entity_poly.entity_id
_entity_poly.type
_entity_poly.pdbx_seq_one_letter_code
_entity_poly.pdbx_strand_id
1 'polypeptide(L)' 'MTEQTSPSSSPILSLSLELVYKILDNLDDYTILCSIRDAYKKLNDIIDVYPRYR' A
#
# COMPACT_ATOMS: atom_id res chain seq x y z
N MET A 1 39.29 -35.29 -14.39
CA MET A 1 37.96 -34.81 -14.79
C MET A 1 37.53 -33.78 -13.76
N THR A 2 37.58 -32.50 -14.12
CA THR A 2 37.14 -31.39 -13.26
C THR A 2 35.69 -31.08 -13.60
N GLU A 3 34.76 -31.51 -12.75
CA GLU A 3 33.36 -31.12 -12.86
C GLU A 3 33.21 -29.68 -12.33
N GLN A 4 33.10 -28.74 -13.27
CA GLN A 4 32.45 -27.45 -13.03
C GLN A 4 30.95 -27.65 -13.17
N THR A 5 30.19 -27.36 -12.12
CA THR A 5 28.75 -27.11 -12.22
C THR A 5 28.37 -25.98 -11.27
N SER A 6 28.29 -24.80 -11.89
CA SER A 6 27.54 -23.57 -11.59
C SER A 6 26.93 -23.38 -10.19
N PRO A 7 27.18 -22.24 -9.50
CA PRO A 7 26.30 -21.79 -8.44
C PRO A 7 24.97 -21.37 -9.08
N SER A 8 23.89 -22.08 -8.73
CA SER A 8 22.52 -21.70 -9.08
C SER A 8 22.19 -20.35 -8.42
N SER A 9 22.46 -19.26 -9.14
CA SER A 9 21.99 -17.94 -8.76
C SER A 9 20.48 -17.89 -8.98
N SER A 10 19.72 -18.18 -7.92
CA SER A 10 18.28 -17.98 -7.88
C SER A 10 18.02 -16.47 -7.89
N PRO A 11 17.49 -15.85 -8.96
CA PRO A 11 17.38 -14.40 -9.03
C PRO A 11 16.14 -13.85 -8.29
N ILE A 12 15.58 -14.61 -7.35
CA ILE A 12 14.20 -14.37 -6.88
C ILE A 12 14.13 -13.38 -5.70
N LEU A 13 15.23 -13.03 -5.03
CA LEU A 13 15.15 -12.30 -3.75
C LEU A 13 15.95 -11.00 -3.63
N SER A 14 16.45 -10.45 -4.74
CA SER A 14 17.12 -9.14 -4.72
C SER A 14 16.17 -8.02 -5.14
N LEU A 15 15.16 -7.73 -4.32
CA LEU A 15 14.41 -6.49 -4.49
C LEU A 15 15.31 -5.33 -4.04
N SER A 16 15.58 -4.37 -4.93
CA SER A 16 16.41 -3.22 -4.57
C SER A 16 15.77 -2.45 -3.41
N LEU A 17 16.57 -2.03 -2.43
CA LEU A 17 16.13 -1.26 -1.27
C LEU A 17 15.32 -0.01 -1.67
N GLU A 18 15.69 0.63 -2.79
CA GLU A 18 14.97 1.76 -3.37
C GLU A 18 13.51 1.42 -3.74
N LEU A 19 13.28 0.24 -4.31
CA LEU A 19 11.94 -0.23 -4.67
C LEU A 19 11.10 -0.54 -3.43
N VAL A 20 11.73 -1.06 -2.36
CA VAL A 20 11.06 -1.29 -1.07
C VAL A 20 10.56 0.03 -0.47
N TYR A 21 11.41 1.05 -0.41
CA TYR A 21 11.02 2.37 0.08
C TYR A 21 9.89 2.98 -0.76
N LYS A 22 9.99 2.88 -2.09
CA LYS A 22 8.92 3.37 -2.97
C LYS A 22 7.58 2.65 -2.73
N ILE A 23 7.60 1.34 -2.49
CA ILE A 23 6.37 0.59 -2.17
C ILE A 23 5.78 1.04 -0.83
N LEU A 24 6.63 1.25 0.19
CA LEU A 24 6.20 1.71 1.50
C LEU A 24 5.58 3.11 1.45
N ASP A 25 6.22 4.06 0.75
CA ASP A 25 5.69 5.43 0.58
C ASP A 25 4.30 5.40 -0.08
N ASN A 26 4.11 4.60 -1.12
CA ASN A 26 2.80 4.46 -1.77
C ASN A 26 1.75 3.79 -0.85
N LEU A 27 2.18 2.95 0.09
CA LEU A 27 1.29 2.31 1.06
C LEU A 27 0.79 3.31 2.10
N ASP A 28 1.66 4.21 2.55
CA ASP A 28 1.31 5.29 3.46
C ASP A 28 0.32 6.26 2.81
N ASP A 29 0.59 6.68 1.57
CA ASP A 29 -0.33 7.51 0.79
C ASP A 29 -1.70 6.85 0.60
N TYR A 30 -1.73 5.55 0.27
CA TYR A 30 -2.97 4.79 0.14
C TYR A 30 -3.75 4.74 1.46
N THR A 31 -3.06 4.57 2.58
CA THR A 31 -3.66 4.53 3.92
C THR A 31 -4.29 5.87 4.30
N ILE A 32 -3.61 6.97 3.97
CA ILE A 32 -4.13 8.33 4.15
C ILE A 32 -5.38 8.55 3.30
N LEU A 33 -5.36 8.17 2.02
CA LEU A 33 -6.51 8.28 1.12
C LEU A 33 -7.72 7.48 1.61
N CYS A 34 -7.51 6.26 2.12
CA CYS A 34 -8.57 5.46 2.73
C CYS A 34 -9.19 6.17 3.94
N SER A 35 -8.36 6.76 4.80
CA SER A 35 -8.83 7.49 5.99
C SER A 35 -9.66 8.72 5.62
N ILE A 36 -9.25 9.47 4.59
CA ILE A 36 -10.01 10.63 4.07
C ILE A 36 -11.36 10.18 3.51
N ARG A 37 -11.39 9.11 2.71
CA ARG A 37 -12.64 8.56 2.16
C ARG A 37 -13.62 8.18 3.27
N ASP A 38 -13.13 7.50 4.30
CA ASP A 38 -13.96 7.03 5.39
C ASP A 38 -14.50 8.20 6.25
N ALA A 39 -13.70 9.25 6.45
CA ALA A 39 -14.15 10.48 7.08
C ALA A 39 -15.24 11.20 6.26
N TYR A 40 -15.05 11.28 4.94
CA TYR A 40 -16.05 11.87 4.02
C TYR A 40 -17.38 11.11 4.07
N LYS A 41 -17.34 9.77 4.09
CA LYS A 41 -18.53 8.94 4.23
C LYS A 41 -19.29 9.25 5.51
N LYS A 42 -18.60 9.30 6.65
CA LYS A 42 -19.22 9.65 7.95
C LYS A 42 -19.84 11.04 7.95
N LEU A 43 -19.20 12.02 7.31
CA LEU A 43 -19.75 13.37 7.20
C LEU A 43 -21.04 13.38 6.36
N ASN A 44 -21.07 12.65 5.24
CA ASN A 44 -22.27 12.53 4.43
C ASN A 44 -23.42 11.85 5.19
N ASP A 45 -23.12 10.81 5.97
CA ASP A 45 -24.13 10.15 6.82
C ASP A 45 -24.75 11.15 7.82
N ILE A 46 -23.95 12.04 8.41
CA ILE A 46 -24.44 13.10 9.31
C ILE A 46 -25.31 14.11 8.54
N ILE A 47 -24.87 14.54 7.36
CA ILE A 47 -25.61 15.49 6.52
C ILE A 47 -26.96 14.91 6.08
N ASP A 48 -27.05 13.61 5.78
CA ASP A 48 -28.30 12.97 5.39
C ASP A 48 -29.32 12.93 6.55
N VAL A 49 -28.82 12.76 7.77
CA VAL A 49 -29.65 12.65 8.96
C VAL A 49 -30.03 14.02 9.54
N TYR A 50 -29.16 15.03 9.44
CA TYR A 50 -29.37 16.36 10.02
C TYR A 50 -30.71 17.03 9.66
N PRO A 51 -31.22 16.95 8.41
CA PRO A 51 -32.54 17.47 8.04
C PRO A 51 -33.71 16.88 8.83
N ARG A 52 -33.57 15.68 9.41
CA ARG A 52 -34.63 15.04 10.22
C ARG A 52 -34.77 15.64 11.62
N TYR A 53 -33.78 16.43 12.05
CA TYR A 53 -33.74 17.06 13.38
C TYR A 53 -34.00 18.58 13.34
N ARG A 54 -34.35 19.13 12.17
CA ARG A 54 -34.68 20.55 11.96
C ARG A 54 -36.16 20.72 11.66
#